data_AF-A0A9D6IHB6-F1
#
_entry.id   AF-A0A9D6IHB6-F1
#
_cell.length_a   1.000
_cell.length_b   1.000
_cell.length_c   1.000
_cell.angle_alpha   90.00
_cell.angle_beta   90.00
_cell.angle_gamma   90.00
#
_symmetry.space_group_name_H-M   'P 1'
#
loop_
_entity.id
_entity.type
_entity.pdbx_description
1 polymer ?
#
loop_
_entity_poly.entity_id
_entity_poly.type
_entity_poly.pdbx_seq_one_letter_code
_entity_poly.pdbx_strand_id
1 'polypeptide(L)'
;MRRLKIPILFALLLLPTAHSSGQPGPIGKGDVVAPAVAPKVYMATAAQRGGEVVIRVSAPGMRLTNKDKDGKGWVYCWTEMAAMTLDKQVLAYNPAGKRLDRKAVVKALIKPVLVVCFIRMTPHDPKRPDPAYAGVFKDGTVLLVFGPFDNTKAKDLLR
;
A
#
# COMPACT_ATOMS: atom_id res chain seq x y z
N MET A 1 19.68 -59.44 -34.16
CA MET A 1 20.33 -59.18 -32.85
C MET A 1 19.80 -57.83 -32.33
N ARG A 2 18.71 -57.83 -31.56
CA ARG A 2 18.60 -57.57 -30.09
C ARG A 2 19.29 -56.28 -29.56
N ARG A 3 18.45 -55.23 -29.46
CA ARG A 3 18.35 -54.06 -28.53
C ARG A 3 19.51 -53.73 -27.56
N LEU A 4 19.77 -52.43 -27.39
CA LEU A 4 19.71 -51.80 -26.06
C LEU A 4 19.34 -50.30 -26.15
N LYS A 5 18.21 -49.95 -25.53
CA LYS A 5 17.72 -48.57 -25.35
C LYS A 5 18.26 -48.07 -24.01
N ILE A 6 18.93 -46.92 -24.00
CA ILE A 6 19.39 -46.25 -22.76
C ILE A 6 18.23 -45.38 -22.26
N PRO A 7 17.70 -45.60 -21.04
CA PRO A 7 16.75 -44.67 -20.43
C PRO A 7 17.53 -43.50 -19.83
N ILE A 8 17.23 -42.27 -20.29
CA ILE A 8 17.73 -41.05 -19.65
C ILE A 8 16.92 -40.87 -18.37
N LEU A 9 17.62 -41.05 -17.24
CA LEU A 9 17.10 -40.89 -15.89
C LEU A 9 16.88 -39.39 -15.63
N PHE A 10 15.61 -38.97 -15.61
CA PHE A 10 15.21 -37.61 -15.25
C PHE A 10 15.28 -37.49 -13.72
N ALA A 11 16.40 -37.00 -13.19
CA ALA A 11 16.55 -36.71 -11.76
C ALA A 11 15.77 -35.43 -11.44
N LEU A 12 14.52 -35.60 -11.02
CA LEU A 12 13.66 -34.51 -10.52
C LEU A 12 14.14 -34.10 -9.12
N LEU A 13 15.04 -33.11 -9.07
CA LEU A 13 15.45 -32.45 -7.82
C LEU A 13 14.26 -31.65 -7.26
N LEU A 14 13.54 -32.27 -6.33
CA LEU A 14 12.57 -31.61 -5.46
C LEU A 14 13.33 -30.70 -4.48
N LEU A 15 13.61 -29.47 -4.89
CA LEU A 15 14.02 -28.41 -3.97
C LEU A 15 12.85 -28.10 -3.04
N PRO A 16 13.01 -28.21 -1.71
CA PRO A 16 11.99 -27.75 -0.78
C PRO A 16 11.87 -26.24 -0.92
N THR A 17 10.78 -25.77 -1.51
CA THR A 17 10.37 -24.36 -1.39
C THR A 17 9.95 -24.18 0.06
N ALA A 18 10.92 -23.81 0.90
CA ALA A 18 10.66 -23.32 2.24
C ALA A 18 9.76 -22.09 2.11
N HIS A 19 8.45 -22.32 2.15
CA HIS A 19 7.46 -21.30 2.43
C HIS A 19 7.66 -20.96 3.89
N SER A 20 8.65 -20.12 4.17
CA SER A 20 8.74 -19.39 5.41
C SER A 20 7.51 -18.50 5.47
N SER A 21 6.41 -19.04 6.02
CA SER A 21 5.38 -18.24 6.65
C SER A 21 6.07 -17.53 7.81
N GLY A 22 6.75 -16.43 7.49
CA GLY A 22 7.53 -15.64 8.43
C GLY A 22 6.55 -15.08 9.45
N GLN A 23 6.33 -15.81 10.54
CA GLN A 23 5.81 -15.21 11.74
C GLN A 23 6.73 -14.02 12.02
N PRO A 24 6.18 -12.80 12.19
CA PRO A 24 7.00 -11.65 12.53
C PRO A 24 7.82 -12.04 13.77
N GLY A 25 9.13 -11.82 13.68
CA GLY A 25 10.04 -12.12 14.77
C GLY A 25 9.59 -11.46 16.08
N PRO A 26 10.05 -11.95 17.23
CA PRO A 26 9.69 -11.37 18.51
C PRO A 26 9.98 -9.85 18.51
N ILE A 27 8.98 -9.07 18.94
CA ILE A 27 9.08 -7.62 19.08
C ILE A 27 10.25 -7.32 20.04
N GLY A 28 11.27 -6.63 19.53
CA GLY A 28 12.46 -6.27 20.30
C GLY A 28 12.13 -5.27 21.40
N LYS A 29 12.87 -5.30 22.51
CA LYS A 29 12.82 -4.24 23.52
C LYS A 29 13.18 -2.91 22.87
N GLY A 30 12.22 -1.99 22.77
CA GLY A 30 12.37 -0.69 22.11
C GLY A 30 11.58 -0.54 20.80
N ASP A 31 10.97 -1.62 20.32
CA ASP A 31 10.05 -1.54 19.19
C ASP A 31 8.75 -0.88 19.65
N VAL A 32 8.51 0.32 19.15
CA VAL A 32 7.24 1.02 19.31
C VAL A 32 6.19 0.20 18.58
N VAL A 33 5.45 -0.61 19.31
CA VAL A 33 4.29 -1.32 18.78
C VAL A 33 3.30 -0.25 18.35
N ALA A 34 3.10 -0.12 17.03
CA ALA A 34 2.06 0.75 16.50
C ALA A 34 0.73 0.34 17.15
N PRO A 35 -0.13 1.29 17.57
CA PRO A 35 -1.53 0.94 17.75
C PRO A 35 -2.02 0.28 16.46
N ALA A 36 -2.64 -0.90 16.59
CA ALA A 36 -3.13 -1.71 15.48
C ALA A 36 -4.37 -1.07 14.83
N VAL A 37 -4.19 0.11 14.22
CA VAL A 37 -5.21 0.69 13.35
C VAL A 37 -5.12 -0.05 12.03
N ALA A 38 -6.18 -0.80 11.71
CA ALA A 38 -6.26 -1.52 10.45
C ALA A 38 -6.06 -0.54 9.28
N PRO A 39 -5.22 -0.90 8.29
CA PRO A 39 -5.02 -0.04 7.15
C PRO A 39 -6.31 0.12 6.34
N LYS A 40 -6.47 1.26 5.71
CA LYS A 40 -7.60 1.55 4.81
C LYS A 40 -7.21 1.24 3.37
N VAL A 41 -8.21 0.97 2.53
CA VAL A 41 -8.01 0.80 1.09
C VAL A 41 -8.53 2.04 0.38
N TYR A 42 -7.67 2.70 -0.38
CA TYR A 42 -8.01 3.86 -1.21
C TYR A 42 -7.64 3.62 -2.66
N MET A 43 -8.21 4.41 -3.57
CA MET A 43 -7.74 4.49 -4.94
C MET A 43 -6.69 5.61 -5.03
N ALA A 44 -5.57 5.38 -5.71
CA ALA A 44 -4.52 6.38 -5.85
C ALA A 44 -3.93 6.47 -7.26
N THR A 45 -3.43 7.66 -7.60
CA THR A 45 -2.55 7.93 -8.75
C THR A 45 -1.38 8.80 -8.31
N ALA A 46 -0.28 8.77 -9.07
CA ALA A 46 0.84 9.68 -8.88
C ALA A 46 1.36 10.25 -10.20
N ALA A 47 1.77 11.52 -10.15
CA ALA A 47 2.39 12.20 -11.27
C ALA A 47 3.49 13.14 -10.78
N GLN A 48 4.51 13.36 -11.62
CA GLN A 48 5.53 14.36 -11.35
C GLN A 48 5.04 15.76 -11.76
N ARG A 49 5.14 16.75 -10.87
CA ARG A 49 4.77 18.15 -11.11
C ARG A 49 5.76 19.07 -10.39
N GLY A 50 6.39 20.00 -11.11
CA GLY A 50 7.31 20.98 -10.51
C GLY A 50 8.47 20.35 -9.71
N GLY A 51 8.97 19.18 -10.13
CA GLY A 51 10.03 18.45 -9.42
C GLY A 51 9.55 17.59 -8.24
N GLU A 52 8.27 17.67 -7.88
CA GLU A 52 7.65 16.88 -6.82
C GLU A 52 6.83 15.72 -7.38
N VAL A 53 6.57 14.69 -6.56
CA VAL A 53 5.60 13.65 -6.87
C VAL A 53 4.33 13.93 -6.10
N VAL A 54 3.27 14.27 -6.83
CA VAL A 54 1.94 14.52 -6.29
C VAL A 54 1.14 13.23 -6.37
N ILE A 55 0.58 12.82 -5.24
CA ILE A 55 -0.28 11.66 -5.08
C ILE A 55 -1.72 12.15 -4.93
N ARG A 56 -2.60 11.73 -5.83
CA ARG A 56 -4.05 11.94 -5.69
C ARG A 56 -4.66 10.68 -5.12
N VAL A 57 -5.55 10.84 -4.16
CA VAL A 57 -6.19 9.73 -3.46
C VAL A 57 -7.68 9.95 -3.45
N SER A 58 -8.43 8.87 -3.63
CA SER A 58 -9.88 8.86 -3.47
C SER A 58 -10.28 7.81 -2.45
N ALA A 59 -11.15 8.21 -1.52
CA ALA A 59 -11.73 7.32 -0.51
C ALA A 59 -13.12 6.83 -0.96
N PRO A 60 -13.53 5.62 -0.55
CA PRO A 60 -14.92 5.21 -0.73
C PRO A 60 -15.82 6.13 0.11
N GLY A 61 -16.83 6.71 -0.52
CA GLY A 61 -17.78 7.61 0.14
C GLY A 61 -19.17 7.45 -0.41
N MET A 62 -20.16 7.77 0.41
CA MET A 62 -21.56 7.72 0.02
C MET A 62 -21.98 9.08 -0.56
N ARG A 63 -22.62 9.08 -1.73
CA ARG A 63 -23.17 10.28 -2.36
C ARG A 63 -24.66 10.12 -2.63
N LEU A 64 -25.38 11.22 -2.45
CA LEU A 64 -26.78 11.32 -2.84
C LEU A 64 -26.85 11.46 -4.37
N THR A 65 -27.65 10.61 -5.02
CA THR A 65 -27.95 10.81 -6.44
C THR A 65 -29.15 11.73 -6.57
N ASN A 66 -29.00 12.81 -7.36
CA ASN A 66 -30.13 13.52 -7.91
C ASN A 66 -30.60 12.75 -9.14
N LYS A 67 -31.26 11.60 -8.93
CA LYS A 67 -31.97 10.91 -10.00
C LYS A 67 -33.44 10.80 -9.65
N ASP A 68 -34.17 11.69 -10.30
CA ASP A 68 -35.59 11.68 -10.61
C ASP A 68 -36.60 11.76 -9.45
N LYS A 69 -37.81 12.16 -9.83
CA LYS A 69 -38.93 12.70 -9.02
C LYS A 69 -39.48 11.73 -7.95
N ASP A 70 -38.87 10.55 -7.77
CA ASP A 70 -39.42 9.43 -7.00
C ASP A 70 -38.55 8.93 -5.84
N GLY A 71 -37.39 9.53 -5.57
CA GLY A 71 -36.66 9.23 -4.34
C GLY A 71 -35.16 9.45 -4.41
N LYS A 72 -34.61 10.02 -3.34
CA LYS A 72 -33.17 10.17 -3.15
C LYS A 72 -32.53 8.81 -2.91
N GLY A 73 -31.72 8.33 -3.86
CA GLY A 73 -30.88 7.14 -3.68
C GLY A 73 -29.50 7.50 -3.14
N TRP A 74 -28.94 6.63 -2.30
CA TRP A 74 -27.53 6.70 -1.90
C TRP A 74 -26.70 5.73 -2.74
N VAL A 75 -25.58 6.18 -3.27
CA VAL A 75 -24.60 5.33 -3.97
C VAL A 75 -23.23 5.45 -3.35
N TYR A 76 -22.46 4.36 -3.34
CA TYR A 76 -21.05 4.39 -2.98
C TYR A 76 -20.21 4.73 -4.21
N CYS A 77 -19.36 5.73 -4.10
CA CYS A 77 -18.42 6.13 -5.15
C CYS A 77 -17.08 6.57 -4.56
N TRP A 78 -16.06 6.61 -5.40
CA TRP A 78 -14.76 7.17 -5.04
C TRP A 78 -14.86 8.70 -4.97
N THR A 79 -14.58 9.27 -3.81
CA THR A 79 -14.53 10.72 -3.60
C THR A 79 -13.08 11.16 -3.47
N GLU A 80 -12.68 12.10 -4.33
CA GLU A 80 -11.34 12.68 -4.32
C GLU A 80 -11.07 13.38 -2.99
N MET A 81 -9.90 13.10 -2.43
CA MET A 81 -9.34 13.75 -1.25
C MET A 81 -8.35 14.84 -1.66
N ALA A 82 -7.88 15.64 -0.70
CA ALA A 82 -6.78 16.56 -0.93
C ALA A 82 -5.55 15.83 -1.51
N ALA A 83 -4.97 16.39 -2.57
CA ALA A 83 -3.72 15.87 -3.13
C ALA A 83 -2.59 16.02 -2.11
N MET A 84 -1.69 15.04 -2.10
CA MET A 84 -0.58 14.96 -1.15
C MET A 84 0.76 14.89 -1.87
N THR A 85 1.80 15.46 -1.28
CA THR A 85 3.16 15.36 -1.82
C THR A 85 3.95 14.23 -1.18
N LEU A 86 4.54 13.36 -2.01
CA LEU A 86 5.46 12.31 -1.56
C LEU A 86 6.64 12.91 -0.80
N ASP A 87 7.09 12.23 0.24
CA ASP A 87 8.17 12.63 1.16
C ASP A 87 7.82 13.79 2.11
N LYS A 88 6.69 14.49 1.91
CA LYS A 88 6.20 15.57 2.78
C LYS A 88 4.97 15.16 3.60
N GLN A 89 3.98 14.58 2.92
CA GLN A 89 2.68 14.20 3.51
C GLN A 89 2.40 12.69 3.38
N VAL A 90 3.10 12.02 2.47
CA VAL A 90 2.98 10.58 2.22
C VAL A 90 4.35 9.96 2.07
N LEU A 91 4.54 8.80 2.70
CA LEU A 91 5.65 7.90 2.42
C LEU A 91 5.12 6.66 1.70
N ALA A 92 5.91 6.11 0.77
CA ALA A 92 5.53 4.91 0.02
C ALA A 92 6.50 3.77 0.29
N TYR A 93 5.98 2.57 0.46
CA TYR A 93 6.72 1.35 0.77
C TYR A 93 6.23 0.19 -0.09
N ASN A 94 7.09 -0.81 -0.28
CA ASN A 94 6.67 -2.13 -0.75
C ASN A 94 6.25 -3.02 0.44
N PRO A 95 5.69 -4.22 0.19
CA PRO A 95 5.27 -5.15 1.24
C PRO A 95 6.42 -5.64 2.14
N ALA A 96 7.66 -5.63 1.64
CA ALA A 96 8.85 -5.94 2.43
C ALA A 96 9.27 -4.78 3.38
N GLY A 97 8.49 -3.70 3.46
CA GLY A 97 8.78 -2.54 4.31
C GLY A 97 9.90 -1.63 3.78
N LYS A 98 10.39 -1.85 2.54
CA LYS A 98 11.39 -1.00 1.90
C LYS A 98 10.72 0.23 1.29
N ARG A 99 11.29 1.41 1.56
CA ARG A 99 10.83 2.68 0.99
C ARG A 99 11.00 2.68 -0.52
N LEU A 100 9.97 3.11 -1.24
CA LEU A 100 9.99 3.28 -2.69
C LEU A 100 10.53 4.67 -3.04
N ASP A 101 11.32 4.75 -4.11
CA ASP A 101 11.75 6.04 -4.67
C ASP A 101 10.66 6.68 -5.55
N ARG A 102 10.87 7.95 -5.91
CA ARG A 102 9.94 8.74 -6.73
C ARG A 102 9.57 8.04 -8.04
N LYS A 103 10.55 7.45 -8.74
CA LYS A 103 10.36 6.81 -10.04
C LYS A 103 9.52 5.54 -9.90
N ALA A 104 9.78 4.74 -8.87
CA ALA A 104 9.02 3.54 -8.56
C ALA A 104 7.56 3.89 -8.20
N VAL A 105 7.34 4.93 -7.40
CA VAL A 105 5.99 5.40 -7.06
C VAL A 105 5.22 5.86 -8.29
N VAL A 106 5.80 6.72 -9.11
CA VAL A 106 5.14 7.19 -10.35
C VAL A 106 4.84 6.02 -11.29
N LYS A 107 5.77 5.07 -11.45
CA LYS A 107 5.55 3.88 -12.28
C LYS A 107 4.40 3.02 -11.75
N ALA A 108 4.35 2.78 -10.44
CA ALA A 108 3.34 1.93 -9.83
C ALA A 108 1.95 2.57 -9.81
N LEU A 109 1.87 3.90 -9.69
CA LEU A 109 0.64 4.66 -9.54
C LEU A 109 0.30 5.50 -10.80
N ILE A 110 0.84 5.15 -11.97
CA ILE A 110 0.62 5.92 -13.22
C ILE A 110 -0.86 5.95 -13.64
N LYS A 111 -1.61 4.92 -13.26
CA LYS A 111 -3.05 4.79 -13.47
C LYS A 111 -3.74 4.56 -12.12
N PRO A 112 -5.06 4.80 -12.02
CA PRO A 112 -5.78 4.56 -10.78
C PRO A 112 -5.65 3.10 -10.33
N VAL A 113 -5.15 2.89 -9.13
CA VAL A 113 -4.98 1.57 -8.52
C VAL A 113 -5.42 1.59 -7.06
N LEU A 114 -5.89 0.44 -6.56
CA LEU A 114 -6.15 0.28 -5.14
C LEU A 114 -4.83 0.17 -4.38
N VAL A 115 -4.70 0.95 -3.32
CA VAL A 115 -3.53 1.01 -2.45
C VAL A 115 -3.94 0.84 -1.00
N VAL A 116 -3.01 0.36 -0.21
CA VAL A 116 -3.18 0.18 1.24
C VAL A 116 -2.61 1.41 1.93
N CYS A 117 -3.40 2.06 2.76
CA CYS A 117 -3.04 3.30 3.43
C CYS A 117 -3.05 3.15 4.94
N PHE A 118 -1.91 3.42 5.56
CA PHE A 118 -1.73 3.55 7.00
C PHE A 118 -1.83 5.02 7.36
N ILE A 119 -2.71 5.38 8.30
CA ILE A 119 -2.93 6.79 8.67
C ILE A 119 -2.30 7.02 10.05
N ARG A 120 -1.35 7.94 10.10
CA ARG A 120 -0.81 8.44 11.37
C ARG A 120 -1.77 9.46 11.95
N MET A 121 -2.33 9.13 13.10
CA MET A 121 -3.20 9.97 13.92
C MET A 121 -2.37 10.89 14.84
N THR A 122 -1.18 10.45 15.26
CA THR A 122 -0.29 11.22 16.14
C THR A 122 1.14 11.30 15.60
N PRO A 123 1.93 12.31 16.01
CA PRO A 123 3.35 12.39 15.66
C PRO A 123 4.20 11.21 16.16
N HIS A 124 3.73 10.47 17.17
CA HIS A 124 4.40 9.31 17.75
C HIS A 124 4.09 8.01 16.99
N ASP A 125 3.08 8.01 16.13
CA ASP A 125 2.74 6.83 15.34
C ASP A 125 3.90 6.47 14.40
N PRO A 126 4.19 5.17 14.19
CA PRO A 126 5.28 4.74 13.33
C PRO A 126 5.18 5.31 11.91
N LYS A 127 6.35 5.68 11.35
CA LYS A 127 6.45 6.17 9.96
C LYS A 127 6.45 5.03 8.94
N ARG A 128 6.71 3.81 9.39
CA ARG A 128 6.75 2.59 8.56
C ARG A 128 5.47 1.79 8.80
N PRO A 129 4.97 1.08 7.77
CA PRO A 129 3.91 0.09 7.94
C PRO A 129 4.30 -0.95 8.99
N ASP A 130 3.33 -1.43 9.75
CA ASP A 130 3.52 -2.58 10.63
C ASP A 130 3.89 -3.82 9.78
N PRO A 131 5.01 -4.51 10.09
CA PRO A 131 5.40 -5.73 9.37
C PRO A 131 4.31 -6.81 9.31
N ALA A 132 3.48 -6.92 10.36
CA ALA A 132 2.40 -7.90 10.42
C ALA A 132 1.33 -7.62 9.35
N TYR A 133 1.03 -6.35 9.07
CA TYR A 133 0.14 -5.99 7.96
C TYR A 133 0.88 -6.05 6.61
N ALA A 134 2.12 -5.56 6.55
CA ALA A 134 2.88 -5.49 5.31
C ALA A 134 3.07 -6.88 4.67
N GLY A 135 3.33 -7.90 5.49
CA GLY A 135 3.52 -9.28 5.04
C GLY A 135 2.27 -9.97 4.45
N VAL A 136 1.08 -9.41 4.63
CA VAL A 136 -0.18 -9.96 4.07
C VAL A 136 -0.34 -9.57 2.59
N PHE A 137 0.33 -8.51 2.14
CA PHE A 137 0.16 -7.99 0.79
C PHE A 137 1.13 -8.63 -0.20
N LYS A 138 0.60 -9.01 -1.36
CA LYS A 138 1.37 -9.53 -2.49
C LYS A 138 2.40 -8.52 -3.00
N ASP A 139 3.48 -9.06 -3.56
CA ASP A 139 4.50 -8.26 -4.24
C ASP A 139 3.90 -7.34 -5.31
N GLY A 140 4.50 -6.16 -5.44
CA GLY A 140 4.00 -5.09 -6.32
C GLY A 140 2.90 -4.21 -5.72
N THR A 141 2.36 -4.56 -4.54
CA THR A 141 1.46 -3.65 -3.81
C THR A 141 2.22 -2.43 -3.31
N VAL A 142 1.63 -1.24 -3.47
CA VAL A 142 2.15 -0.01 -2.86
C VAL A 142 1.44 0.21 -1.54
N LEU A 143 2.22 0.32 -0.48
CA LEU A 143 1.76 0.73 0.85
C LEU A 143 2.05 2.22 1.01
N LEU A 144 1.03 3.01 1.34
CA LEU A 144 1.17 4.44 1.63
C LEU A 144 1.02 4.67 3.13
N VAL A 145 1.89 5.50 3.70
CA VAL A 145 1.76 5.97 5.08
C VAL A 145 1.49 7.46 5.03
N PHE A 146 0.32 7.87 5.53
CA PHE A 146 -0.13 9.26 5.55
C PHE A 146 0.25 9.90 6.88
N GLY A 147 0.70 11.13 6.83
CA GLY A 147 0.91 11.94 8.01
C GLY A 147 1.75 13.18 7.70
N PRO A 148 1.78 14.16 8.61
CA PRO A 148 2.80 15.19 8.55
C PRO A 148 4.17 14.52 8.70
N PHE A 149 5.00 14.56 7.65
CA PHE A 149 6.41 14.21 7.74
C PHE A 149 7.30 15.46 7.74
N ASP A 150 6.72 16.59 7.33
CA ASP A 150 7.20 17.93 7.55
C ASP A 150 6.37 18.61 8.66
N ASN A 151 6.97 19.47 9.48
CA ASN A 151 6.36 20.03 10.70
C ASN A 151 5.21 21.06 10.43
N THR A 152 4.74 21.16 9.20
CA THR A 152 3.85 22.21 8.73
C THR A 152 2.43 21.66 8.53
N LYS A 153 1.61 21.77 9.59
CA LYS A 153 0.13 21.66 9.64
C LYS A 153 -0.51 20.34 9.14
N ALA A 154 -0.76 19.45 10.10
CA ALA A 154 -1.42 18.15 9.91
C ALA A 154 -2.97 18.19 9.88
N LYS A 155 -3.60 19.32 10.20
CA LYS A 155 -5.04 19.36 10.58
C LYS A 155 -6.03 19.24 9.41
N ASP A 156 -5.58 19.42 8.17
CA ASP A 156 -6.48 19.52 7.02
C ASP A 156 -6.56 18.24 6.16
N LEU A 157 -5.83 17.18 6.49
CA LEU A 157 -5.78 15.94 5.68
C LEU A 157 -6.94 14.96 5.94
N LEU A 158 -7.79 15.21 6.94
CA LEU A 158 -8.83 14.28 7.40
C LEU A 158 -10.24 14.88 7.48
N ARG A 159 -10.48 16.04 6.88
CA ARG A 159 -11.83 16.60 6.67
C ARG A 159 -12.31 16.27 5.27
#